data_AF-A0A2G6N963-F1
#
_entry.id   AF-A0A2G6N963-F1
#
_cell.length_a   1.000
_cell.length_b   1.000
_cell.length_c   1.000
_cell.angle_alpha   90.00
_cell.angle_beta   90.00
_cell.angle_gamma   90.00
#
_symmetry.space_group_name_H-M   'P 1'
#
loop_
_entity.id
_entity.type
_entity.pdbx_description
1 polymer ?
#
loop_
_entity_poly.entity_id
_entity_poly.type
_entity_poly.pdbx_seq_one_letter_code
_entity_poly.pdbx_strand_id
1 'polypeptide(L)'
;MKSRIHEQLARTIESKNQEAKALALEEIKALKKDLVELEKVLAGKKKPKEIALMDITCGAFEVYKNAALIFQNMDMLEALQQGREEAKIIDYMERRGARLLKKPEGWHWFSPQGEMVFLGEAHEPLKAGERLKSLVARKSKATVRSPKKKVAATKTASKSEEAVAAQI
;
A
#
# COMPACT_ATOMS: atom_id res chain seq x y z
N MET A 1 -7.08 -12.63 -15.41
CA MET A 1 -6.69 -13.87 -14.70
C MET A 1 -6.04 -13.57 -13.33
N LYS A 2 -5.02 -12.72 -13.24
CA LYS A 2 -4.32 -12.37 -11.98
C LYS A 2 -5.25 -11.88 -10.85
N SER A 3 -6.19 -10.95 -11.12
CA SER A 3 -7.12 -10.44 -10.07
C SER A 3 -7.98 -11.53 -9.42
N ARG A 4 -8.41 -12.55 -10.19
CA ARG A 4 -9.23 -13.66 -9.69
C ARG A 4 -8.43 -14.55 -8.73
N ILE A 5 -7.14 -14.76 -9.03
CA ILE A 5 -6.24 -15.56 -8.18
C ILE A 5 -5.97 -14.84 -6.86
N HIS A 6 -5.72 -13.52 -6.88
CA HIS A 6 -5.56 -12.72 -5.65
C HIS A 6 -6.80 -12.76 -4.76
N GLU A 7 -7.99 -12.63 -5.35
CA GLU A 7 -9.25 -12.70 -4.60
C GLU A 7 -9.52 -14.09 -4.01
N GLN A 8 -9.22 -15.15 -4.76
CA GLN A 8 -9.33 -16.53 -4.26
C GLN A 8 -8.34 -16.80 -3.13
N LEU A 9 -7.11 -16.29 -3.24
CA LEU A 9 -6.09 -16.42 -2.21
C LEU A 9 -6.50 -15.67 -0.94
N ALA A 10 -6.95 -14.42 -1.06
CA ALA A 10 -7.43 -13.63 0.08
C ALA A 10 -8.58 -14.32 0.82
N ARG A 11 -9.59 -14.83 0.09
CA ARG A 11 -10.70 -15.59 0.68
C ARG A 11 -10.24 -16.85 1.39
N THR A 12 -9.25 -17.56 0.83
CA THR A 12 -8.69 -18.75 1.46
C THR A 12 -8.02 -18.41 2.79
N ILE A 13 -7.21 -17.34 2.82
CA ILE A 13 -6.54 -16.89 4.05
C ILE A 13 -7.55 -16.43 5.09
N GLU A 14 -8.58 -15.67 4.68
CA GLU A 14 -9.68 -15.24 5.57
C GLU A 14 -10.44 -16.44 6.16
N SER A 15 -10.78 -17.44 5.35
CA SER A 15 -11.43 -18.66 5.82
C SER A 15 -10.57 -19.39 6.86
N LYS A 16 -9.27 -19.53 6.59
CA LYS A 16 -8.33 -20.17 7.52
C LYS A 16 -8.19 -19.38 8.82
N ASN A 17 -8.24 -18.06 8.76
CA ASN A 17 -8.27 -17.23 9.96
C ASN A 17 -9.55 -17.35 10.76
N GLN A 18 -10.70 -17.49 10.11
CA GLN A 18 -11.96 -17.73 10.82
C GLN A 18 -11.95 -19.08 11.53
N GLU A 19 -11.45 -20.14 10.87
CA GLU A 19 -11.25 -21.46 11.47
C GLU A 19 -10.30 -21.39 12.67
N ALA A 20 -9.11 -20.80 12.50
CA ALA A 20 -8.13 -20.67 13.58
C ALA A 20 -8.66 -19.83 14.76
N LYS A 21 -9.47 -18.80 14.49
CA LYS A 21 -10.11 -17.98 15.52
C LYS A 21 -11.15 -18.77 16.30
N ALA A 22 -11.98 -19.57 15.63
CA ALA A 22 -12.94 -20.42 16.31
C ALA A 22 -12.23 -21.41 17.25
N LEU A 23 -11.20 -22.09 16.75
CA LEU A 23 -10.37 -23.02 17.54
C LEU A 23 -9.70 -22.31 18.73
N ALA A 24 -9.04 -21.17 18.50
CA ALA A 24 -8.40 -20.41 19.58
C ALA A 24 -9.39 -20.03 20.69
N LEU A 25 -10.60 -19.62 20.33
CA LEU A 25 -11.63 -19.23 21.30
C LEU A 25 -12.17 -20.43 22.09
N GLU A 26 -12.28 -21.60 21.47
CA GLU A 26 -12.63 -22.84 22.16
C GLU A 26 -11.53 -23.27 23.13
N GLU A 27 -10.28 -23.27 22.69
CA GLU A 27 -9.12 -23.59 23.53
C GLU A 27 -8.98 -22.62 24.71
N ILE A 28 -9.18 -21.32 24.50
CA ILE A 28 -9.19 -20.34 25.59
C ILE A 28 -10.29 -20.65 26.62
N LYS A 29 -11.48 -21.09 26.18
CA LYS A 29 -12.57 -21.44 27.09
C LYS A 29 -12.26 -22.71 27.88
N ALA A 30 -11.65 -23.70 27.24
CA ALA A 30 -11.20 -24.93 27.91
C ALA A 30 -10.12 -24.61 28.95
N LEU A 31 -9.04 -23.95 28.53
CA LEU A 31 -7.92 -23.57 29.39
C LEU A 31 -8.36 -22.73 30.60
N LYS A 32 -9.31 -21.81 30.42
CA LYS A 32 -9.87 -21.04 31.54
C LYS A 32 -10.53 -21.93 32.60
N LYS A 33 -11.22 -22.99 32.20
CA LYS A 33 -11.82 -23.93 33.16
C LYS A 33 -10.73 -24.68 33.93
N ASP A 34 -9.72 -25.16 33.22
CA ASP A 34 -8.63 -25.93 33.82
C ASP A 34 -7.81 -25.06 34.79
N LEU A 35 -7.57 -23.79 34.46
CA LEU A 35 -6.92 -22.83 35.34
C LEU A 35 -7.74 -22.54 36.60
N VAL A 36 -9.07 -22.44 36.50
CA VAL A 36 -9.95 -22.29 37.67
C VAL A 36 -9.91 -23.53 38.55
N GLU A 37 -9.82 -24.72 37.97
CA GLU A 37 -9.64 -25.94 38.75
C GLU A 37 -8.30 -25.92 39.47
N LEU A 38 -7.22 -25.56 38.77
CA LEU A 38 -5.88 -25.46 39.32
C LEU A 38 -5.83 -24.49 40.49
N GLU A 39 -6.47 -23.32 40.36
CA GLU A 39 -6.61 -22.35 41.43
C GLU A 39 -7.27 -22.97 42.67
N LYS A 40 -8.37 -23.73 42.50
CA LYS A 40 -9.03 -24.40 43.64
C LYS A 40 -8.13 -25.41 44.33
N VAL A 41 -7.32 -26.17 43.57
CA VAL A 41 -6.37 -27.12 44.13
C VAL A 41 -5.28 -26.38 44.91
N LEU A 42 -4.68 -25.34 44.33
CA LEU A 42 -3.63 -24.55 44.97
C LEU A 42 -4.13 -23.78 46.21
N ALA A 43 -5.40 -23.38 46.21
CA ALA A 43 -6.07 -22.77 47.37
C ALA A 43 -6.51 -23.79 48.44
N GLY A 44 -6.22 -25.08 48.27
CA GLY A 44 -6.60 -26.14 49.21
C GLY A 44 -8.09 -26.49 49.22
N LYS A 45 -8.88 -25.98 48.26
CA LYS A 45 -10.33 -26.21 48.12
C LYS A 45 -10.68 -27.49 47.35
N LYS A 46 -9.71 -28.09 46.66
CA LYS A 46 -9.85 -29.34 45.86
C LYS A 46 -8.58 -30.19 46.01
N LYS A 47 -8.68 -31.52 45.87
CA LYS A 47 -7.52 -32.42 46.02
C LYS A 47 -6.64 -32.41 44.75
N PRO A 48 -5.29 -32.50 44.87
CA PRO A 48 -4.39 -32.43 43.71
C PRO A 48 -4.51 -33.57 42.69
N LYS A 49 -4.99 -34.75 43.12
CA LYS A 49 -5.15 -35.92 42.23
C LYS A 49 -6.16 -35.74 41.10
N GLU A 50 -6.91 -34.64 41.12
CA GLU A 50 -8.01 -34.38 40.19
C GLU A 50 -7.61 -33.48 39.01
N ILE A 51 -6.33 -33.09 38.88
CA ILE A 51 -5.87 -32.19 37.80
C ILE A 51 -4.75 -32.82 36.97
N ALA A 52 -4.93 -32.77 35.64
CA ALA A 52 -3.90 -33.07 34.66
C ALA A 52 -3.17 -31.79 34.24
N LEU A 53 -2.06 -31.47 34.90
CA LEU A 53 -1.26 -30.26 34.59
C LEU A 53 -0.76 -30.21 33.14
N MET A 54 -0.58 -31.38 32.51
CA MET A 54 -0.18 -31.47 31.10
C MET A 54 -1.24 -30.86 30.17
N ASP A 55 -2.52 -31.04 30.49
CA ASP A 55 -3.62 -30.51 29.67
C ASP A 55 -3.63 -28.99 29.66
N ILE A 56 -3.29 -28.36 30.81
CA ILE A 56 -3.12 -26.90 30.91
C ILE A 56 -1.97 -26.42 30.01
N THR A 57 -0.83 -27.11 30.03
CA THR A 57 0.32 -26.72 29.19
C THR A 57 0.03 -26.93 27.70
N CYS A 58 -0.62 -28.03 27.34
CA CYS A 58 -1.04 -28.30 25.96
C CYS A 58 -2.08 -27.28 25.49
N GLY A 59 -3.09 -26.98 26.30
CA GLY A 59 -4.10 -25.96 25.98
C GLY A 59 -3.48 -24.58 25.78
N ALA A 60 -2.53 -24.17 26.64
CA ALA A 60 -1.81 -22.91 26.45
C ALA A 60 -1.00 -22.88 25.13
N PHE A 61 -0.36 -24.00 24.78
CA PHE A 61 0.38 -24.13 23.52
C PHE A 61 -0.56 -24.08 22.29
N GLU A 62 -1.72 -24.73 22.36
CA GLU A 62 -2.72 -24.71 21.29
C GLU A 62 -3.30 -23.29 21.08
N VAL A 63 -3.55 -22.55 22.15
CA VAL A 63 -3.93 -21.13 22.06
C VAL A 63 -2.83 -20.33 21.35
N TYR A 64 -1.57 -20.50 21.77
CA TYR A 64 -0.43 -19.83 21.13
C TYR A 64 -0.33 -20.14 19.64
N LYS A 65 -0.41 -21.43 19.27
CA LYS A 65 -0.32 -21.89 17.87
C LYS A 65 -1.38 -21.24 16.99
N ASN A 66 -2.64 -21.25 17.44
CA ASN A 66 -3.73 -20.66 16.68
C ASN A 66 -3.62 -19.13 16.60
N ALA A 67 -3.23 -18.46 17.69
CA ALA A 67 -3.03 -17.01 17.69
C ALA A 67 -1.88 -16.57 16.76
N ALA A 68 -0.75 -17.28 16.78
CA ALA A 68 0.39 -17.02 15.91
C ALA A 68 0.00 -17.16 14.42
N LEU A 69 -0.75 -18.21 14.08
CA LEU A 69 -1.27 -18.40 12.72
C LEU A 69 -2.18 -17.24 12.29
N ILE A 70 -3.07 -16.77 13.18
CA ILE A 70 -3.96 -15.65 12.88
C ILE A 70 -3.16 -14.39 12.53
N PHE A 71 -2.16 -14.04 13.35
CA PHE A 71 -1.34 -12.84 13.13
C PHE A 71 -0.54 -12.93 11.84
N GLN A 72 0.12 -14.07 11.58
CA GLN A 72 0.85 -14.28 10.33
C GLN A 72 -0.05 -14.12 9.10
N ASN A 73 -1.27 -14.66 9.15
CA ASN A 73 -2.22 -14.54 8.06
C ASN A 73 -2.77 -13.11 7.90
N MET A 74 -2.89 -12.34 9.00
CA MET A 74 -3.24 -10.91 8.92
C MET A 74 -2.17 -10.11 8.18
N ASP A 75 -0.90 -10.32 8.52
CA ASP A 75 0.24 -9.69 7.84
C ASP A 75 0.27 -10.07 6.35
N MET A 76 0.01 -11.34 6.02
CA MET A 76 -0.08 -11.81 4.64
C MET A 76 -1.23 -11.15 3.86
N LEU A 77 -2.39 -10.96 4.49
CA LEU A 77 -3.53 -10.29 3.86
C LEU A 77 -3.23 -8.82 3.57
N GLU A 78 -2.58 -8.13 4.51
CA GLU A 78 -2.15 -6.75 4.34
C GLU A 78 -1.14 -6.62 3.19
N ALA A 79 -0.10 -7.46 3.18
CA ALA A 79 0.90 -7.49 2.12
C ALA A 79 0.27 -7.79 0.74
N LEU A 80 -0.70 -8.70 0.69
CA LEU A 80 -1.42 -9.02 -0.55
C LEU A 80 -2.26 -7.84 -1.06
N GLN A 81 -2.89 -7.09 -0.15
CA GLN A 81 -3.64 -5.88 -0.50
C GLN A 81 -2.70 -4.77 -0.99
N GLN A 82 -1.60 -4.52 -0.28
CA GLN A 82 -0.61 -3.53 -0.69
C GLN A 82 -0.03 -3.85 -2.07
N GLY A 83 0.44 -5.09 -2.27
CA GLY A 83 0.98 -5.53 -3.57
C GLY A 83 -0.04 -5.43 -4.70
N ARG A 84 -1.34 -5.61 -4.42
CA ARG A 84 -2.42 -5.41 -5.39
C ARG A 84 -2.56 -3.93 -5.79
N GLU A 85 -2.53 -3.01 -4.83
CA GLU A 85 -2.64 -1.58 -5.11
C GLU A 85 -1.40 -1.05 -5.85
N GLU A 86 -0.21 -1.51 -5.47
CA GLU A 86 1.03 -1.20 -6.18
C GLU A 86 0.98 -1.68 -7.63
N ALA A 87 0.54 -2.93 -7.87
CA ALA A 87 0.40 -3.47 -9.22
C ALA A 87 -0.61 -2.66 -10.07
N LYS A 88 -1.74 -2.23 -9.50
CA LYS A 88 -2.71 -1.37 -10.19
C LYS A 88 -2.10 -0.02 -10.58
N ILE A 89 -1.30 0.58 -9.70
CA ILE A 89 -0.65 1.87 -9.97
C ILE A 89 0.45 1.72 -11.01
N ILE A 90 1.26 0.67 -10.94
CA ILE A 90 2.27 0.35 -11.95
C ILE A 90 1.61 0.17 -13.32
N ASP A 91 0.57 -0.67 -13.43
CA ASP A 91 -0.19 -0.86 -14.66
C ASP A 91 -0.76 0.47 -15.19
N TYR A 92 -1.28 1.34 -14.31
CA TYR A 92 -1.77 2.67 -14.68
C TYR A 92 -0.65 3.55 -15.26
N MET A 93 0.51 3.58 -14.60
CA MET A 93 1.67 4.36 -15.00
C MET A 93 2.21 3.92 -16.36
N GLU A 94 2.40 2.61 -16.54
CA GLU A 94 2.90 2.02 -17.79
C GLU A 94 1.98 2.32 -18.97
N ARG A 95 0.66 2.19 -18.78
CA ARG A 95 -0.35 2.55 -19.80
C ARG A 95 -0.33 4.03 -20.17
N ARG A 96 0.14 4.90 -19.27
CA ARG A 96 0.30 6.34 -19.51
C ARG A 96 1.67 6.71 -20.06
N GLY A 97 2.51 5.73 -20.37
CA GLY A 97 3.85 5.93 -20.94
C GLY A 97 4.92 6.23 -19.91
N ALA A 98 4.65 6.00 -18.62
CA ALA A 98 5.72 6.02 -17.62
C ALA A 98 6.50 4.71 -17.63
N ARG A 99 7.79 4.79 -17.30
CA ARG A 99 8.73 3.66 -17.27
C ARG A 99 9.63 3.76 -16.06
N LEU A 100 9.98 2.60 -15.52
CA LEU A 100 11.03 2.48 -14.53
C LEU A 100 12.39 2.49 -15.25
N LEU A 101 13.18 3.53 -15.03
CA LEU A 101 14.51 3.68 -15.62
C LEU A 101 15.59 3.32 -14.61
N LYS A 102 16.70 2.77 -15.11
CA LYS A 102 17.91 2.50 -14.31
C LYS A 102 18.84 3.72 -14.22
N LYS A 103 18.76 4.63 -15.20
CA LYS A 103 19.57 5.85 -15.30
C LYS A 103 18.76 6.96 -16.00
N PRO A 104 18.46 8.08 -15.33
CA PRO A 104 18.40 8.24 -13.87
C PRO A 104 17.47 7.18 -13.25
N GLU A 105 17.81 6.71 -12.04
CA GLU A 105 17.05 5.65 -11.38
C GLU A 105 15.66 6.13 -10.96
N GLY A 106 14.64 5.31 -11.18
CA GLY A 106 13.29 5.52 -10.70
C GLY A 106 12.25 5.69 -11.81
N TRP A 107 11.03 6.02 -11.40
CA TRP A 107 9.88 6.17 -12.29
C TRP A 107 9.96 7.48 -13.05
N HIS A 108 9.83 7.39 -14.37
CA HIS A 108 9.86 8.54 -15.26
C HIS A 108 8.67 8.51 -16.21
N TRP A 109 8.11 9.67 -16.53
CA TRP A 109 7.03 9.81 -17.49
C TRP A 109 7.47 10.63 -18.69
N PHE A 110 7.21 10.12 -19.89
CA PHE A 110 7.41 10.86 -21.13
C PHE A 110 6.13 11.59 -21.48
N SER A 111 6.16 12.92 -21.39
CA SER A 111 5.01 13.73 -21.74
C SER A 111 4.73 13.70 -23.25
N PRO A 112 3.50 14.01 -23.70
CA PRO A 112 3.19 14.15 -25.13
C PRO A 112 4.04 15.19 -25.88
N GLN A 113 4.70 16.08 -25.14
CA GLN A 113 5.60 17.13 -25.65
C GLN A 113 7.05 16.64 -25.79
N GLY A 114 7.33 15.38 -25.44
CA GLY A 114 8.67 14.78 -25.50
C GLY A 114 9.54 15.00 -24.26
N GLU A 115 9.05 15.73 -23.25
CA GLU A 115 9.81 15.94 -22.00
C GLU A 115 9.76 14.71 -21.08
N MET A 116 10.91 14.36 -20.51
CA MET A 116 11.04 13.32 -19.49
C MET A 116 10.88 13.93 -18.10
N VAL A 117 9.89 13.46 -17.34
CA VAL A 117 9.58 13.96 -15.99
C VAL A 117 9.82 12.86 -14.97
N PHE A 118 10.68 13.12 -13.99
CA PHE A 118 10.86 12.23 -12.84
C PHE A 118 9.59 12.21 -11.98
N LEU A 119 9.09 11.01 -11.70
CA LEU A 119 7.90 10.78 -10.89
C LEU A 119 8.25 10.40 -9.44
N GLY A 120 9.28 9.60 -9.23
CA GLY A 120 9.68 9.14 -7.90
C GLY A 120 10.66 7.97 -7.95
N GLU A 121 11.13 7.54 -6.79
CA GLU A 121 12.10 6.44 -6.66
C GLU A 121 11.50 5.08 -7.03
N ALA A 122 12.36 4.11 -7.35
CA ALA A 122 11.93 2.79 -7.85
C ALA A 122 10.98 2.04 -6.90
N HIS A 123 11.23 2.15 -5.60
CA HIS A 123 10.48 1.47 -4.54
C HIS A 123 9.25 2.25 -4.06
N GLU A 124 8.90 3.36 -4.70
CA GLU A 124 7.76 4.20 -4.33
C GLU A 124 6.71 4.33 -5.47
N PRO A 125 6.18 3.21 -6.01
CA PRO A 125 5.26 3.24 -7.15
C PRO A 125 3.97 4.02 -6.84
N LEU A 126 3.47 3.97 -5.60
CA LEU A 126 2.26 4.69 -5.18
C LEU A 126 2.44 6.22 -5.31
N LYS A 127 3.52 6.78 -4.74
CA LYS A 127 3.83 8.21 -4.81
C LYS A 127 4.09 8.66 -6.26
N ALA A 128 4.83 7.86 -7.03
CA ALA A 128 5.08 8.12 -8.45
C ALA A 128 3.76 8.19 -9.25
N GLY A 129 2.84 7.26 -8.97
CA GLY A 129 1.51 7.22 -9.59
C GLY A 129 0.64 8.43 -9.26
N GLU A 130 0.63 8.90 -8.01
CA GLU A 130 -0.08 10.11 -7.60
C GLU A 130 0.46 11.37 -8.27
N ARG A 131 1.78 11.47 -8.40
CA ARG A 131 2.42 12.56 -9.14
C ARG A 131 2.03 12.54 -10.61
N LEU A 132 2.01 11.36 -11.23
CA LEU A 132 1.55 11.21 -12.62
C LEU A 132 0.08 11.60 -12.80
N LYS A 133 -0.81 11.14 -11.91
CA LYS A 133 -2.23 11.53 -11.91
C LYS A 133 -2.39 13.05 -11.87
N SER A 134 -1.62 13.72 -11.02
CA SER A 134 -1.62 15.19 -10.88
C SER A 134 -1.15 15.90 -12.15
N LEU A 135 -0.09 15.40 -12.81
CA LEU A 135 0.44 15.97 -14.04
C LEU A 135 -0.53 15.82 -15.22
N VAL A 136 -1.17 14.65 -15.35
CA VAL A 136 -2.17 14.38 -16.38
C VAL A 136 -3.43 15.23 -16.15
N ALA A 137 -3.89 15.37 -14.89
CA ALA A 137 -5.06 16.18 -14.55
C ALA A 137 -4.86 17.69 -14.77
N ARG A 138 -3.65 18.22 -14.56
CA ARG A 138 -3.34 19.64 -14.85
C ARG A 138 -3.46 19.98 -16.33
N LYS A 139 -3.09 19.06 -17.22
CA LYS A 139 -3.20 19.28 -18.68
C LYS A 139 -4.64 19.28 -19.19
N SER A 140 -5.57 18.55 -18.56
CA SER A 140 -6.97 18.55 -19.01
C SER A 140 -7.70 19.89 -18.75
N LYS A 141 -7.23 20.69 -17.78
CA LYS A 141 -7.79 22.04 -17.51
C LYS A 141 -7.24 23.14 -18.42
N ALA A 142 -6.12 22.92 -19.13
CA ALA A 142 -5.50 23.96 -19.96
C ALA A 142 -6.13 24.10 -21.36
N THR A 143 -7.07 23.23 -21.74
CA THR A 143 -7.63 23.17 -23.11
C THR A 143 -8.98 23.90 -23.29
N VAL A 144 -9.49 24.61 -22.27
CA VAL A 144 -10.58 25.58 -22.49
C VAL A 144 -9.95 26.95 -22.75
N ARG A 145 -9.36 27.11 -23.94
CA ARG A 145 -8.89 28.41 -24.43
C ARG A 145 -10.04 29.10 -25.15
N SER A 146 -10.68 30.03 -24.47
CA SER A 146 -11.65 30.97 -25.01
C SER A 146 -11.10 31.67 -26.28
N PRO A 147 -11.93 31.98 -27.28
CA PRO A 147 -11.46 32.43 -28.59
C PRO A 147 -10.81 33.82 -28.51
N LYS A 148 -9.60 33.92 -29.09
CA LYS A 148 -8.86 35.17 -29.29
C LYS A 148 -9.69 36.20 -30.05
N LYS A 149 -9.99 37.33 -29.42
CA LYS A 149 -10.47 38.54 -30.11
C LYS A 149 -9.28 39.16 -30.86
N LYS A 150 -9.41 39.27 -32.18
CA LYS A 150 -8.53 40.05 -33.06
C LYS A 150 -8.53 41.52 -32.60
N VAL A 151 -7.35 42.11 -32.46
CA VAL A 151 -7.16 43.55 -32.62
C VAL A 151 -5.93 43.74 -33.49
N ALA A 152 -6.12 44.44 -34.60
CA ALA A 152 -5.11 44.81 -35.58
C ALA A 152 -4.75 46.30 -35.42
N ALA A 153 -3.46 46.58 -35.65
CA ALA A 153 -2.82 47.87 -35.94
C ALA A 153 -2.87 48.94 -34.82
N THR A 154 -1.81 49.72 -34.54
CA THR A 154 -1.05 50.52 -35.50
C THR A 154 0.36 50.87 -34.98
N LYS A 155 1.29 51.03 -35.93
CA LYS A 155 2.69 51.48 -35.84
C LYS A 155 2.85 52.91 -35.29
N THR A 156 3.98 53.17 -34.62
CA THR A 156 4.81 54.37 -34.83
C THR A 156 6.27 54.08 -34.47
N ALA A 157 7.18 54.67 -35.24
CA ALA A 157 8.59 54.31 -35.41
C ALA A 157 9.56 55.31 -34.74
N SER A 158 10.83 54.88 -34.58
CA SER A 158 12.10 55.67 -34.63
C SER A 158 12.37 56.59 -33.40
N LYS A 159 13.57 56.75 -32.81
CA LYS A 159 14.98 56.59 -33.23
C LYS A 159 15.93 56.68 -32.00
N SER A 160 17.25 56.63 -32.28
CA SER A 160 18.46 57.07 -31.53
C SER A 160 19.08 56.02 -30.59
N GLU A 161 20.16 55.33 -30.99
CA GLU A 161 21.56 55.76 -31.21
C GLU A 161 22.41 55.21 -30.06
N GLU A 162 23.19 54.17 -30.35
CA GLU A 162 24.19 53.61 -29.45
C GLU A 162 25.55 53.76 -30.13
N ALA A 163 26.40 54.61 -29.55
CA ALA A 163 27.78 54.82 -29.93
C ALA A 163 28.66 54.98 -28.67
N VAL A 164 29.54 53.99 -28.48
CA VAL A 164 30.92 54.06 -27.95
C VAL A 164 31.16 54.29 -26.45
N ALA A 165 31.83 53.30 -25.80
CA ALA A 165 33.09 53.40 -25.01
C ALA A 165 33.19 52.16 -24.07
N ALA A 166 34.11 51.18 -24.23
CA ALA A 166 35.55 51.17 -23.94
C ALA A 166 35.95 51.21 -22.43
N GLN A 167 36.86 50.29 -22.07
CA GLN A 167 37.64 50.12 -20.80
C GLN A 167 36.88 49.37 -19.68
N ILE A 168 37.41 48.31 -19.04
CA ILE A 168 38.79 47.96 -18.62
C ILE A 168 39.08 46.48 -18.91
#